data_AF-A0A949WXG8-F1
#
_entry.id   AF-A0A949WXG8-F1
#
_cell.length_a   1.000
_cell.length_b   1.000
_cell.length_c   1.000
_cell.angle_alpha   90.00
_cell.angle_beta   90.00
_cell.angle_gamma   90.00
#
_symmetry.space_group_name_H-M   'P 1'
#
loop_
_entity.id
_entity.type
_entity.pdbx_description
1 polymer ?
#
loop_
_entity_poly.entity_id
_entity_poly.type
_entity_poly.pdbx_seq_one_letter_code
_entity_poly.pdbx_strand_id
1 'polypeptide(L)'
;MKNSYSNNNFEVEKLQTTIVGYGRYGNKYIGPKYAKNSYSWETVAVVDPLITKSKFSESVLGRKRPQTELFKSFEEWYENYFAKLDNNEKSRQVIEIALKPELVYSQALLYIEAGVKNIILPKPVVVNQKELSRLTELVKKHQVKAAVSSQWYYCQLPKFIKREIKRIAPNFYHKNGIPSIHKIEVDFSKENGCAYQTKPPLLELPHALQLVSSIGLADLSKDIPEVSGTDTAVNIVYRSEAIREGIHIHTNIDIKPLTYLKKQFPLWDIQERSLKIYLWENSVQPELEVDFWVKFDSSGELAIRPGKLRILDSELTDKPEILELTFQEDQLLRMNQCIYQAFAQNAAEFNNNETVLSLEKYGSIGQQIMQIMRLWEAAKNNNLDSGTKVGELLEV
;
A
#
# COMPACT_ATOMS: atom_id res chain seq x y z
N MET A 1 42.29 -30.85 25.59
CA MET A 1 40.94 -31.24 25.11
C MET A 1 40.47 -30.20 24.11
N LYS A 2 40.36 -30.58 22.83
CA LYS A 2 39.81 -29.74 21.76
C LYS A 2 38.29 -29.83 21.85
N ASN A 3 37.62 -28.77 22.27
CA ASN A 3 36.16 -28.67 22.14
C ASN A 3 35.84 -28.12 20.75
N SER A 4 35.49 -29.03 19.85
CA SER A 4 34.83 -28.73 18.59
C SER A 4 33.39 -28.30 18.86
N TYR A 5 33.13 -27.00 18.81
CA TYR A 5 31.76 -26.53 18.60
C TYR A 5 31.43 -26.75 17.13
N SER A 6 30.67 -27.81 16.86
CA SER A 6 29.99 -28.00 15.59
C SER A 6 29.01 -26.84 15.41
N ASN A 7 29.35 -25.88 14.55
CA ASN A 7 28.39 -24.95 13.96
C ASN A 7 27.42 -25.76 13.10
N ASN A 8 26.37 -26.29 13.73
CA ASN A 8 25.18 -26.73 13.01
C ASN A 8 24.46 -25.47 12.52
N ASN A 9 24.94 -24.94 11.38
CA ASN A 9 24.15 -24.05 10.54
C ASN A 9 22.93 -24.83 10.06
N PHE A 10 21.84 -24.80 10.82
CA PHE A 10 20.53 -25.03 10.24
C PHE A 10 20.31 -23.91 9.23
N GLU A 11 20.60 -24.16 7.95
CA GLU A 11 20.07 -23.31 6.90
C GLU A 11 18.55 -23.35 7.02
N VAL A 12 17.97 -22.26 7.51
CA VAL A 12 16.52 -22.07 7.46
C VAL A 12 16.14 -22.12 5.98
N GLU A 13 15.41 -23.15 5.57
CA GLU A 13 14.96 -23.29 4.18
C GLU A 13 14.23 -22.02 3.75
N LYS A 14 14.67 -21.44 2.64
CA LYS A 14 14.09 -20.19 2.12
C LYS A 14 12.72 -20.45 1.52
N LEU A 15 11.85 -19.44 1.64
CA LEU A 15 10.59 -19.39 0.91
C LEU A 15 10.87 -19.08 -0.57
N GLN A 16 10.18 -19.79 -1.45
CA GLN A 16 10.39 -19.74 -2.90
C GLN A 16 9.36 -18.81 -3.54
N THR A 17 9.83 -17.73 -4.14
CA THR A 17 8.97 -16.63 -4.61
C THR A 17 8.81 -16.68 -6.12
N THR A 18 7.56 -16.66 -6.56
CA THR A 18 7.19 -16.33 -7.94
C THR A 18 6.62 -14.91 -7.99
N ILE A 19 7.17 -14.06 -8.86
CA ILE A 19 6.65 -12.70 -9.09
C ILE A 19 5.70 -12.73 -10.28
N VAL A 20 4.46 -12.28 -10.11
CA VAL A 20 3.44 -12.26 -11.16
C VAL A 20 3.20 -10.82 -11.61
N GLY A 21 3.51 -10.53 -12.87
CA GLY A 21 3.56 -9.17 -13.40
C GLY A 21 4.94 -8.55 -13.25
N TYR A 22 5.66 -8.44 -14.36
CA TYR A 22 7.01 -7.89 -14.45
C TYR A 22 7.10 -6.71 -15.42
N GLY A 23 5.99 -5.97 -15.54
CA GLY A 23 5.94 -4.66 -16.18
C GLY A 23 6.69 -3.58 -15.39
N ARG A 24 6.40 -2.30 -15.63
CA ARG A 24 7.13 -1.17 -15.00
C ARG A 24 7.21 -1.31 -13.47
N TYR A 25 6.10 -1.62 -12.80
CA TYR A 25 6.06 -1.71 -11.35
C TYR A 25 6.81 -2.94 -10.82
N GLY A 26 6.50 -4.13 -11.34
CA GLY A 26 7.17 -5.38 -10.97
C GLY A 26 8.69 -5.32 -11.19
N ASN A 27 9.12 -4.87 -12.36
CA ASN A 27 10.55 -4.76 -12.70
C ASN A 27 11.29 -3.68 -11.89
N LYS A 28 10.73 -2.48 -11.75
CA LYS A 28 11.44 -1.35 -11.11
C LYS A 28 11.34 -1.31 -9.60
N TYR A 29 10.32 -1.95 -9.00
CA TYR A 29 10.04 -1.77 -7.57
C TYR A 29 9.94 -3.09 -6.79
N ILE A 30 9.49 -4.17 -7.42
CA ILE A 30 9.36 -5.48 -6.75
C ILE A 30 10.62 -6.31 -6.93
N GLY A 31 11.05 -6.53 -8.18
CA GLY A 31 12.25 -7.30 -8.53
C GLY A 31 13.52 -6.92 -7.77
N PRO A 32 13.87 -5.63 -7.61
CA PRO A 32 15.09 -5.24 -6.91
C PRO A 32 15.16 -5.70 -5.44
N LYS A 33 14.01 -5.86 -4.76
CA LYS A 33 13.97 -6.37 -3.38
C LYS A 33 14.46 -7.82 -3.29
N TYR A 34 14.11 -8.59 -4.32
CA TYR A 34 14.43 -10.00 -4.43
C TYR A 34 15.83 -10.28 -4.99
N ALA A 35 16.46 -9.25 -5.57
CA ALA A 35 17.84 -9.32 -6.02
C ALA A 35 18.84 -9.41 -4.85
N LYS A 36 18.42 -9.04 -3.63
CA LYS A 36 19.29 -8.99 -2.44
C LYS A 36 19.61 -10.40 -1.92
N ASN A 37 20.80 -10.54 -1.32
CA ASN A 37 21.26 -11.77 -0.67
C ASN A 37 20.91 -11.79 0.82
N SER A 38 20.96 -12.97 1.44
CA SER A 38 20.85 -13.17 2.89
C SER A 38 19.47 -12.86 3.51
N TYR A 39 18.40 -12.99 2.72
CA TYR A 39 17.02 -12.93 3.22
C TYR A 39 16.36 -14.31 3.21
N SER A 40 15.22 -14.42 3.88
CA SER A 40 14.40 -15.63 4.01
C SER A 40 13.64 -16.01 2.73
N TRP A 41 14.03 -15.45 1.59
CA TRP A 41 13.39 -15.69 0.29
C TRP A 41 14.41 -15.97 -0.81
N GLU A 42 13.94 -16.68 -1.81
CA GLU A 42 14.62 -16.93 -3.08
C GLU A 42 13.62 -16.74 -4.21
N THR A 43 13.97 -16.00 -5.26
CA THR A 43 13.12 -15.90 -6.44
C THR A 43 13.39 -17.05 -7.39
N VAL A 44 12.37 -17.88 -7.55
CA VAL A 44 12.40 -19.06 -8.43
C VAL A 44 11.85 -18.76 -9.81
N ALA A 45 10.84 -17.88 -9.90
CA ALA A 45 10.17 -17.62 -11.16
C ALA A 45 9.64 -16.18 -11.31
N VAL A 46 9.45 -15.78 -12.56
CA VAL A 46 8.69 -14.61 -12.99
C VAL A 46 7.64 -15.04 -14.01
N VAL A 47 6.39 -14.61 -13.80
CA VAL A 47 5.28 -14.87 -14.72
C VAL A 47 4.80 -13.54 -15.30
N ASP A 48 5.02 -13.32 -16.60
CA ASP A 48 4.53 -12.15 -17.32
C ASP A 48 4.48 -12.42 -18.84
N PRO A 49 3.37 -12.12 -19.55
CA PRO A 49 3.24 -12.45 -20.97
C PRO A 49 4.26 -11.73 -21.87
N LEU A 50 4.80 -10.59 -21.41
CA LEU A 50 5.71 -9.75 -22.17
C LEU A 50 7.19 -9.93 -21.74
N ILE A 51 7.47 -10.77 -20.74
CA ILE A 51 8.85 -10.97 -20.26
C ILE A 51 9.70 -11.68 -21.32
N THR A 52 10.93 -11.23 -21.53
CA THR A 52 11.89 -11.92 -22.39
C THR A 52 13.21 -12.04 -21.65
N LYS A 53 14.05 -13.01 -22.04
CA LYS A 53 15.38 -13.17 -21.44
C LYS A 53 16.21 -11.88 -21.51
N SER A 54 16.18 -11.18 -22.65
CA SER A 54 16.88 -9.90 -22.84
C SER A 54 16.36 -8.80 -21.90
N LYS A 55 15.04 -8.57 -21.84
CA LYS A 55 14.47 -7.57 -20.92
C LYS A 55 14.73 -7.92 -19.45
N PHE A 56 14.66 -9.21 -19.12
CA PHE A 56 14.93 -9.67 -17.76
C PHE A 56 16.41 -9.46 -17.39
N SER A 57 17.35 -9.80 -18.28
CA SER A 57 18.79 -9.64 -18.02
C SER A 57 19.23 -8.19 -17.84
N GLU A 58 18.43 -7.22 -18.30
CA GLU A 58 18.67 -5.79 -18.05
C GLU A 58 18.16 -5.33 -16.68
N SER A 59 17.21 -6.06 -16.08
CA SER A 59 16.66 -5.74 -14.76
C SER A 59 17.65 -5.98 -13.63
N VAL A 60 17.45 -5.31 -12.50
CA VAL A 60 18.26 -5.54 -11.28
C VAL A 60 18.19 -7.01 -10.87
N LEU A 61 16.99 -7.60 -10.83
CA LEU A 61 16.81 -9.00 -10.47
C LEU A 61 17.52 -9.93 -11.46
N GLY A 62 17.30 -9.78 -12.76
CA GLY A 62 17.90 -10.70 -13.74
C GLY A 62 19.42 -10.61 -13.84
N ARG A 63 20.02 -9.45 -13.55
CA ARG A 63 21.49 -9.34 -13.41
C ARG A 63 22.02 -10.09 -12.20
N LYS A 64 21.27 -10.12 -11.10
CA LYS A 64 21.70 -10.72 -9.82
C LYS A 64 21.24 -12.19 -9.67
N ARG A 65 20.19 -12.58 -10.40
CA ARG A 65 19.53 -13.89 -10.38
C ARG A 65 19.22 -14.36 -11.82
N PRO A 66 20.23 -14.55 -12.67
CA PRO A 66 20.01 -14.93 -14.08
C PRO A 66 19.34 -16.31 -14.25
N GLN A 67 19.35 -17.14 -13.22
CA GLN A 67 18.75 -18.47 -13.19
C GLN A 67 17.23 -18.48 -12.92
N THR A 68 16.62 -17.34 -12.61
CA THR A 68 15.17 -17.27 -12.39
C THR A 68 14.41 -17.72 -13.64
N GLU A 69 13.48 -18.66 -13.46
CA GLU A 69 12.65 -19.18 -14.54
C GLU A 69 11.65 -18.12 -15.02
N LEU A 70 11.41 -18.07 -16.33
CA LEU A 70 10.55 -17.06 -16.95
C LEU A 70 9.40 -17.76 -17.66
N PHE A 71 8.18 -17.48 -17.22
CA PHE A 71 6.95 -18.03 -17.79
C PHE A 71 6.08 -16.91 -18.38
N LYS A 72 5.35 -17.24 -19.44
CA LYS A 72 4.47 -16.31 -20.15
C LYS A 72 3.05 -16.29 -19.60
N SER A 73 2.63 -17.37 -18.94
CA SER A 73 1.29 -17.46 -18.37
C SER A 73 1.26 -18.29 -17.10
N PHE A 74 0.11 -18.26 -16.41
CA PHE A 74 -0.14 -19.11 -15.26
C PHE A 74 -0.09 -20.59 -15.62
N GLU A 75 -0.67 -20.98 -16.76
CA GLU A 75 -0.71 -22.37 -17.24
C GLU A 75 0.71 -22.90 -17.46
N GLU A 76 1.56 -22.12 -18.14
CA GLU A 76 2.95 -22.50 -18.38
C GLU A 76 3.72 -22.68 -17.06
N TRP A 77 3.54 -21.76 -16.10
CA TRP A 77 4.13 -21.88 -14.76
C TRP A 77 3.60 -23.10 -14.01
N TYR A 78 2.29 -23.34 -14.05
CA TYR A 78 1.67 -24.44 -13.33
C TYR A 78 2.15 -25.79 -13.87
N GLU A 79 2.02 -26.02 -15.17
CA GLU A 79 2.34 -27.30 -15.81
C GLU A 79 3.84 -27.59 -15.78
N ASN A 80 4.68 -26.57 -16.00
CA ASN A 80 6.11 -26.80 -16.17
C ASN A 80 6.91 -26.71 -14.86
N TYR A 81 6.38 -26.05 -13.83
CA TYR A 81 7.06 -25.86 -12.56
C TYR A 81 6.20 -26.34 -11.38
N PHE A 82 5.11 -25.66 -11.04
CA PHE A 82 4.43 -25.87 -9.76
C PHE A 82 3.81 -27.26 -9.60
N ALA A 83 3.21 -27.83 -10.65
CA ALA A 83 2.59 -29.15 -10.61
C ALA A 83 3.59 -30.26 -10.29
N LYS A 84 4.86 -30.08 -10.68
CA LYS A 84 5.96 -31.05 -10.50
C LYS A 84 6.59 -31.01 -9.11
N LEU A 85 6.32 -29.97 -8.32
CA LEU A 85 6.82 -29.83 -6.95
C LEU A 85 6.14 -30.82 -6.01
N ASP A 86 6.89 -31.31 -5.02
CA ASP A 86 6.33 -32.09 -3.93
C ASP A 86 5.54 -31.20 -2.93
N ASN A 87 4.91 -31.83 -1.92
CA ASN A 87 4.11 -31.09 -0.94
C ASN A 87 4.94 -30.16 -0.05
N ASN A 88 6.19 -30.52 0.26
CA ASN A 88 7.08 -29.69 1.06
C ASN A 88 7.48 -28.43 0.27
N GLU A 89 7.90 -28.60 -0.98
CA GLU A 89 8.24 -27.52 -1.89
C GLU A 89 7.03 -26.60 -2.15
N LYS A 90 5.85 -27.15 -2.43
CA LYS A 90 4.61 -26.37 -2.61
C LYS A 90 4.27 -25.52 -1.38
N SER A 91 4.52 -26.03 -0.17
CA SER A 91 4.24 -25.30 1.06
C SER A 91 5.11 -24.04 1.24
N ARG A 92 6.31 -24.03 0.61
CA ARG A 92 7.26 -22.93 0.64
C ARG A 92 7.03 -21.89 -0.46
N GLN A 93 6.12 -22.15 -1.39
CA GLN A 93 5.83 -21.23 -2.50
C GLN A 93 5.11 -19.98 -2.00
N VAL A 94 5.58 -18.83 -2.47
CA VAL A 94 5.03 -17.50 -2.25
C VAL A 94 4.77 -16.86 -3.59
N ILE A 95 3.57 -16.33 -3.80
CA ILE A 95 3.21 -15.59 -5.00
C ILE A 95 3.12 -14.09 -4.65
N GLU A 96 3.98 -13.25 -5.21
CA GLU A 96 3.81 -11.77 -5.13
C GLU A 96 3.21 -11.24 -6.42
N ILE A 97 1.97 -10.77 -6.32
CA ILE A 97 1.23 -10.18 -7.44
C ILE A 97 1.59 -8.69 -7.55
N ALA A 98 2.11 -8.29 -8.70
CA ALA A 98 2.58 -6.93 -8.99
C ALA A 98 1.88 -6.36 -10.24
N LEU A 99 0.58 -6.60 -10.33
CA LEU A 99 -0.28 -6.24 -11.44
C LEU A 99 -1.14 -5.01 -11.16
N LYS A 100 -1.75 -4.47 -12.22
CA LYS A 100 -2.78 -3.43 -12.09
C LYS A 100 -4.02 -3.97 -11.37
N PRO A 101 -4.79 -3.12 -10.66
CA PRO A 101 -5.89 -3.55 -9.80
C PRO A 101 -6.91 -4.47 -10.47
N GLU A 102 -7.22 -4.20 -11.74
CA GLU A 102 -8.22 -4.93 -12.52
C GLU A 102 -7.83 -6.40 -12.79
N LEU A 103 -6.56 -6.76 -12.63
CA LEU A 103 -6.03 -8.10 -12.86
C LEU A 103 -5.70 -8.86 -11.58
N VAL A 104 -5.67 -8.19 -10.43
CA VAL A 104 -5.21 -8.78 -9.16
C VAL A 104 -6.13 -9.93 -8.74
N TYR A 105 -7.43 -9.68 -8.74
CA TYR A 105 -8.44 -10.63 -8.29
C TYR A 105 -8.37 -11.95 -9.09
N SER A 106 -8.47 -11.86 -10.42
CA SER A 106 -8.49 -13.06 -11.28
C SER A 106 -7.21 -13.87 -11.16
N GLN A 107 -6.07 -13.20 -11.07
CA GLN A 107 -4.79 -13.88 -10.88
C GLN A 107 -4.69 -14.53 -9.51
N ALA A 108 -5.07 -13.83 -8.42
CA ALA A 108 -5.07 -14.41 -7.08
C ALA A 108 -5.89 -15.71 -7.01
N LEU A 109 -7.04 -15.77 -7.67
CA LEU A 109 -7.86 -16.99 -7.73
C LEU A 109 -7.11 -18.18 -8.33
N LEU A 110 -6.45 -18.00 -9.48
CA LEU A 110 -5.72 -19.07 -10.16
C LEU A 110 -4.69 -19.74 -9.23
N TYR A 111 -3.89 -18.93 -8.53
CA TYR A 111 -2.87 -19.46 -7.62
C TYR A 111 -3.46 -20.10 -6.36
N ILE A 112 -4.53 -19.53 -5.78
CA ILE A 112 -5.22 -20.12 -4.63
C ILE A 112 -5.82 -21.48 -5.00
N GLU A 113 -6.48 -21.57 -6.15
CA GLU A 113 -7.12 -22.80 -6.65
C GLU A 113 -6.09 -23.87 -7.02
N ALA A 114 -4.91 -23.48 -7.49
CA ALA A 114 -3.77 -24.39 -7.68
C ALA A 114 -3.22 -24.96 -6.36
N GLY A 115 -3.55 -24.37 -5.22
CA GLY A 115 -3.14 -24.84 -3.89
C GLY A 115 -2.00 -24.07 -3.24
N VAL A 116 -1.61 -22.91 -3.78
CA VAL A 116 -0.63 -22.00 -3.15
C VAL A 116 -1.12 -21.57 -1.76
N LYS A 117 -0.20 -21.55 -0.78
CA LYS A 117 -0.52 -21.22 0.62
C LYS A 117 -0.06 -19.84 1.08
N ASN A 118 0.83 -19.17 0.35
CA ASN A 118 1.35 -17.85 0.72
C ASN A 118 1.21 -16.91 -0.46
N ILE A 119 0.52 -15.78 -0.27
CA ILE A 119 0.29 -14.79 -1.34
C ILE A 119 0.52 -13.38 -0.78
N ILE A 120 1.20 -12.55 -1.57
CA ILE A 120 1.37 -11.12 -1.35
C ILE A 120 0.57 -10.38 -2.43
N LEU A 121 -0.39 -9.58 -1.99
CA LEU A 121 -1.37 -8.88 -2.83
C LEU A 121 -1.07 -7.38 -2.86
N PRO A 122 -1.10 -6.71 -4.02
CA PRO A 122 -0.94 -5.27 -4.12
C PRO A 122 -2.22 -4.56 -3.65
N LYS A 123 -2.12 -3.24 -3.41
CA LYS A 123 -3.29 -2.40 -3.17
C LYS A 123 -3.70 -1.64 -4.44
N PRO A 124 -5.00 -1.42 -4.64
CA PRO A 124 -6.11 -2.13 -4.00
C PRO A 124 -6.16 -3.59 -4.48
N VAL A 125 -6.66 -4.48 -3.62
CA VAL A 125 -6.66 -5.93 -3.88
C VAL A 125 -7.73 -6.34 -4.91
N VAL A 126 -8.82 -5.57 -4.99
CA VAL A 126 -9.97 -5.83 -5.87
C VAL A 126 -10.56 -4.51 -6.36
N VAL A 127 -11.49 -4.58 -7.32
CA VAL A 127 -12.15 -3.40 -7.89
C VAL A 127 -13.65 -3.30 -7.61
N ASN A 128 -14.25 -4.32 -6.98
CA ASN A 128 -15.61 -4.25 -6.46
C ASN A 128 -15.82 -5.09 -5.19
N GLN A 129 -16.95 -4.86 -4.51
CA GLN A 129 -17.31 -5.52 -3.26
C GLN A 129 -17.48 -7.05 -3.41
N LYS A 130 -18.03 -7.51 -4.54
CA LYS A 130 -18.28 -8.94 -4.79
C LYS A 130 -16.97 -9.72 -4.86
N GLU A 131 -15.97 -9.16 -5.52
CA GLU A 131 -14.61 -9.70 -5.58
C GLU A 131 -13.96 -9.75 -4.19
N LEU A 132 -14.10 -8.69 -3.38
CA LEU A 132 -13.52 -8.67 -2.02
C LEU A 132 -14.08 -9.81 -1.17
N SER A 133 -15.41 -9.96 -1.15
CA SER A 133 -16.08 -11.00 -0.39
C SER A 133 -15.64 -12.39 -0.86
N ARG A 134 -15.68 -12.65 -2.17
CA ARG A 134 -15.27 -13.95 -2.73
C ARG A 134 -13.81 -14.28 -2.42
N LEU A 135 -12.90 -13.33 -2.62
CA LEU A 135 -11.48 -13.55 -2.36
C LEU A 135 -11.23 -13.88 -0.89
N THR A 136 -11.90 -13.15 0.02
CA THR A 136 -11.80 -13.39 1.47
C THR A 136 -12.32 -14.79 1.84
N GLU A 137 -13.47 -15.21 1.28
CA GLU A 137 -14.01 -16.55 1.48
C GLU A 137 -13.06 -17.65 1.01
N LEU A 138 -12.44 -17.48 -0.17
CA LEU A 138 -11.50 -18.46 -0.72
C LEU A 138 -10.21 -18.53 0.08
N VAL A 139 -9.65 -17.38 0.48
CA VAL A 139 -8.48 -17.32 1.36
C VAL A 139 -8.74 -18.09 2.65
N LYS A 140 -9.91 -17.90 3.27
CA LYS A 140 -10.32 -18.63 4.48
C LYS A 140 -10.51 -20.12 4.22
N LYS A 141 -11.26 -20.49 3.17
CA LYS A 141 -11.55 -21.88 2.79
C LYS A 141 -10.28 -22.69 2.54
N HIS A 142 -9.32 -22.09 1.83
CA HIS A 142 -8.07 -22.75 1.45
C HIS A 142 -6.94 -22.54 2.47
N GLN A 143 -7.21 -21.85 3.58
CA GLN A 143 -6.25 -21.48 4.62
C GLN A 143 -4.99 -20.81 4.05
N VAL A 144 -5.20 -19.88 3.12
CA VAL A 144 -4.12 -19.12 2.49
C VAL A 144 -3.69 -17.99 3.41
N LYS A 145 -2.37 -17.82 3.57
CA LYS A 145 -1.78 -16.66 4.22
C LYS A 145 -1.65 -15.55 3.18
N ALA A 146 -2.65 -14.67 3.13
CA ALA A 146 -2.72 -13.56 2.19
C ALA A 146 -2.30 -12.25 2.88
N ALA A 147 -1.10 -11.75 2.57
CA ALA A 147 -0.62 -10.44 3.02
C ALA A 147 -0.94 -9.36 1.98
N VAL A 148 -1.38 -8.19 2.43
CA VAL A 148 -1.54 -7.01 1.57
C VAL A 148 -0.29 -6.14 1.68
N SER A 149 0.33 -5.86 0.53
CA SER A 149 1.55 -5.05 0.42
C SER A 149 1.21 -3.57 0.56
N SER A 150 1.38 -3.04 1.77
CA SER A 150 0.96 -1.70 2.16
C SER A 150 2.06 -0.98 2.90
N GLN A 151 2.93 -0.27 2.18
CA GLN A 151 4.10 0.44 2.74
C GLN A 151 3.80 1.21 4.04
N TRP A 152 2.65 1.87 4.12
CA TRP A 152 2.21 2.65 5.27
C TRP A 152 1.92 1.81 6.51
N TYR A 153 1.43 0.58 6.35
CA TYR A 153 1.16 -0.29 7.49
C TYR A 153 2.45 -0.76 8.17
N TYR A 154 3.47 -1.09 7.38
CA TYR A 154 4.74 -1.65 7.88
C TYR A 154 5.76 -0.58 8.31
N CYS A 155 5.47 0.68 8.01
CA CYS A 155 6.29 1.84 8.37
C CYS A 155 6.09 2.24 9.85
N GLN A 156 7.14 2.72 10.51
CA GLN A 156 7.02 3.26 11.88
C GLN A 156 6.41 4.67 11.94
N LEU A 157 6.48 5.43 10.84
CA LEU A 157 6.07 6.83 10.80
C LEU A 157 4.60 7.04 11.22
N PRO A 158 3.60 6.23 10.80
CA PRO A 158 2.23 6.40 11.29
C PRO A 158 2.10 6.24 12.80
N LYS A 159 2.90 5.36 13.43
CA LYS A 159 2.92 5.20 14.89
C LYS A 159 3.50 6.44 15.57
N PHE A 160 4.55 7.02 14.97
CA PHE A 160 5.13 8.28 15.43
C PHE A 160 4.12 9.43 15.32
N ILE A 161 3.48 9.60 14.16
CA ILE A 161 2.45 10.64 13.95
C ILE A 161 1.31 10.49 14.95
N LYS A 162 0.82 9.27 15.16
CA LYS A 162 -0.21 8.97 16.18
C LYS A 162 0.21 9.41 17.58
N ARG A 163 1.48 9.19 17.95
CA ARG A 163 2.02 9.64 19.24
C ARG A 163 2.02 11.16 19.33
N GLU A 164 2.45 11.86 18.28
CA GLU A 164 2.48 13.33 18.29
C GLU A 164 1.08 13.95 18.31
N ILE A 165 0.10 13.36 17.62
CA ILE A 165 -1.31 13.78 17.72
C ILE A 165 -1.81 13.65 19.16
N LYS A 166 -1.50 12.54 19.85
CA LYS A 166 -1.84 12.39 21.27
C LYS A 166 -1.18 13.43 22.17
N ARG A 167 0.00 13.93 21.80
CA ARG A 167 0.69 14.96 22.57
C ARG A 167 0.03 16.33 22.36
N ILE A 168 -0.18 16.74 21.11
CA ILE A 168 -0.68 18.09 20.79
C ILE A 168 -2.21 18.23 20.90
N ALA A 169 -2.94 17.12 20.81
CA ALA A 169 -4.39 17.04 20.92
C ALA A 169 -4.80 15.86 21.83
N PRO A 170 -4.51 15.94 23.15
CA PRO A 170 -4.65 14.80 24.06
C PRO A 170 -6.07 14.25 24.15
N ASN A 171 -7.08 15.11 24.00
CA ASN A 171 -8.49 14.72 24.06
C ASN A 171 -9.02 14.05 22.78
N PHE A 172 -8.26 14.06 21.68
CA PHE A 172 -8.72 13.60 20.37
C PHE A 172 -9.21 12.14 20.38
N TYR A 173 -8.54 11.27 21.13
CA TYR A 173 -8.89 9.85 21.22
C TYR A 173 -9.85 9.52 22.38
N HIS A 174 -10.37 10.52 23.10
CA HIS A 174 -11.32 10.31 24.20
C HIS A 174 -12.77 10.47 23.70
N LYS A 175 -13.60 9.47 23.99
CA LYS A 175 -14.99 9.34 23.47
C LYS A 175 -15.98 10.45 23.88
N ASN A 176 -15.61 11.37 24.77
CA ASN A 176 -16.53 12.32 25.42
C ASN A 176 -16.05 13.79 25.39
N GLY A 177 -15.23 14.17 24.40
CA GLY A 177 -14.56 15.49 24.39
C GLY A 177 -15.13 16.49 23.38
N ILE A 178 -15.08 17.78 23.73
CA ILE A 178 -15.15 18.92 22.81
C ILE A 178 -14.14 18.68 21.66
N PRO A 179 -14.48 18.98 20.39
CA PRO A 179 -13.56 18.79 19.27
C PRO A 179 -12.21 19.43 19.56
N SER A 180 -11.14 18.63 19.58
CA SER A 180 -9.78 19.09 19.89
C SER A 180 -8.96 19.39 18.64
N ILE A 181 -9.49 19.07 17.46
CA ILE A 181 -8.88 19.34 16.16
C ILE A 181 -9.89 20.13 15.33
N HIS A 182 -9.42 21.20 14.69
CA HIS A 182 -10.25 21.98 13.79
C HIS A 182 -10.40 21.27 12.44
N LYS A 183 -9.28 20.94 11.77
CA LYS A 183 -9.28 20.37 10.42
C LYS A 183 -8.09 19.43 10.20
N ILE A 184 -8.28 18.41 9.38
CA ILE A 184 -7.21 17.57 8.86
C ILE A 184 -7.23 17.61 7.34
N GLU A 185 -6.07 17.76 6.71
CA GLU A 185 -5.89 17.67 5.26
C GLU A 185 -4.90 16.55 4.92
N VAL A 186 -5.24 15.73 3.93
CA VAL A 186 -4.41 14.65 3.41
C VAL A 186 -4.38 14.75 1.90
N ASP A 187 -3.23 15.09 1.34
CA ASP A 187 -3.04 15.20 -0.12
C ASP A 187 -2.16 14.05 -0.60
N PHE A 188 -2.66 13.25 -1.55
CA PHE A 188 -1.91 12.15 -2.15
C PHE A 188 -2.02 12.20 -3.66
N SER A 189 -0.98 12.70 -4.29
CA SER A 189 -0.96 13.01 -5.71
C SER A 189 0.24 12.40 -6.44
N LYS A 190 0.06 12.12 -7.74
CA LYS A 190 1.12 11.63 -8.62
C LYS A 190 0.99 12.19 -10.03
N GLU A 191 2.11 12.29 -10.73
CA GLU A 191 2.09 12.56 -12.17
C GLU A 191 1.85 11.28 -13.00
N ASN A 192 1.28 11.45 -14.20
CA ASN A 192 1.13 10.42 -15.23
C ASN A 192 0.28 9.19 -14.82
N GLY A 193 -0.55 9.31 -13.79
CA GLY A 193 -1.47 8.26 -13.37
C GLY A 193 -2.56 7.95 -14.40
N CYS A 194 -2.98 8.94 -15.20
CA CYS A 194 -3.94 8.71 -16.30
C CYS A 194 -3.42 7.74 -17.37
N ALA A 195 -2.11 7.66 -17.58
CA ALA A 195 -1.50 6.72 -18.51
C ALA A 195 -1.73 5.25 -18.13
N TYR A 196 -2.13 4.98 -16.88
CA TYR A 196 -2.45 3.63 -16.41
C TYR A 196 -3.83 3.17 -16.84
N GLN A 197 -4.72 4.09 -17.27
CA GLN A 197 -6.13 3.81 -17.62
C GLN A 197 -6.95 3.17 -16.48
N THR A 198 -6.44 3.25 -15.25
CA THR A 198 -7.11 2.80 -14.03
C THR A 198 -7.89 3.97 -13.43
N LYS A 199 -9.08 3.70 -12.89
CA LYS A 199 -9.94 4.73 -12.30
C LYS A 199 -9.24 5.42 -11.11
N PRO A 200 -9.37 6.76 -10.94
CA PRO A 200 -8.66 7.50 -9.90
C PRO A 200 -8.76 6.95 -8.47
N PRO A 201 -9.93 6.49 -7.98
CA PRO A 201 -10.04 5.94 -6.62
C PRO A 201 -9.19 4.67 -6.36
N LEU A 202 -8.66 4.01 -7.41
CA LEU A 202 -7.86 2.79 -7.26
C LEU A 202 -6.35 3.02 -7.28
N LEU A 203 -5.87 4.27 -7.38
CA LEU A 203 -4.43 4.55 -7.47
C LEU A 203 -3.85 5.09 -6.16
N GLU A 204 -4.01 6.39 -5.89
CA GLU A 204 -3.38 7.02 -4.72
C GLU A 204 -4.25 6.94 -3.44
N LEU A 205 -5.57 6.87 -3.60
CA LEU A 205 -6.51 6.80 -2.47
C LEU A 205 -6.26 5.62 -1.50
N PRO A 206 -5.96 4.38 -1.94
CA PRO A 206 -5.64 3.27 -1.04
C PRO A 206 -4.42 3.53 -0.13
N HIS A 207 -3.54 4.45 -0.52
CA HIS A 207 -2.42 4.88 0.30
C HIS A 207 -2.86 5.86 1.38
N ALA A 208 -3.66 6.87 1.01
CA ALA A 208 -4.22 7.85 1.95
C ALA A 208 -5.12 7.17 3.00
N LEU A 209 -6.05 6.31 2.58
CA LEU A 209 -6.95 5.59 3.49
C LEU A 209 -6.21 4.70 4.48
N GLN A 210 -5.17 4.00 4.02
CA GLN A 210 -4.33 3.23 4.92
C GLN A 210 -3.65 4.13 5.95
N LEU A 211 -3.10 5.27 5.53
CA LEU A 211 -2.42 6.18 6.45
C LEU A 211 -3.37 6.70 7.53
N VAL A 212 -4.54 7.22 7.15
CA VAL A 212 -5.51 7.76 8.12
C VAL A 212 -6.05 6.67 9.06
N SER A 213 -6.26 5.45 8.55
CA SER A 213 -6.65 4.30 9.37
C SER A 213 -5.54 3.89 10.34
N SER A 214 -4.28 3.80 9.87
CA SER A 214 -3.13 3.42 10.71
C SER A 214 -2.85 4.42 11.83
N ILE A 215 -3.06 5.72 11.58
CA ILE A 215 -2.95 6.77 12.60
C ILE A 215 -4.16 6.75 13.54
N GLY A 216 -5.30 6.21 13.08
CA GLY A 216 -6.56 6.18 13.81
C GLY A 216 -7.32 7.51 13.74
N LEU A 217 -7.18 8.22 12.62
CA LEU A 217 -7.94 9.46 12.37
C LEU A 217 -9.39 9.15 11.96
N ALA A 218 -9.58 8.07 11.18
CA ALA A 218 -10.89 7.60 10.74
C ALA A 218 -11.07 6.11 11.09
N ASP A 219 -12.26 5.73 11.52
CA ASP A 219 -12.71 4.35 11.65
C ASP A 219 -13.45 3.95 10.37
N LEU A 220 -12.69 3.48 9.38
CA LEU A 220 -13.21 3.11 8.05
C LEU A 220 -14.19 1.93 8.06
N SER A 221 -14.46 1.32 9.22
CA SER A 221 -15.54 0.33 9.35
C SER A 221 -16.91 0.95 9.66
N LYS A 222 -16.94 2.25 10.02
CA LYS A 222 -18.15 2.96 10.46
C LYS A 222 -18.33 4.30 9.76
N ASP A 223 -17.24 5.01 9.50
CA ASP A 223 -17.28 6.37 8.98
C ASP A 223 -17.75 6.38 7.52
N ILE A 224 -18.80 7.15 7.25
CA ILE A 224 -19.38 7.31 5.91
C ILE A 224 -18.70 8.50 5.22
N PRO A 225 -18.16 8.31 4.00
CA PRO A 225 -17.47 9.38 3.29
C PRO A 225 -18.46 10.24 2.48
N GLU A 226 -18.32 11.55 2.55
CA GLU A 226 -18.79 12.46 1.49
C GLU A 226 -17.77 12.38 0.34
N VAL A 227 -18.21 12.14 -0.90
CA VAL A 227 -17.30 11.92 -2.04
C VAL A 227 -17.62 12.85 -3.19
N SER A 228 -16.59 13.47 -3.76
CA SER A 228 -16.65 14.21 -5.03
C SER A 228 -15.37 14.00 -5.83
N GLY A 229 -15.27 14.53 -7.05
CA GLY A 229 -14.05 14.41 -7.84
C GLY A 229 -14.22 14.69 -9.32
N THR A 230 -13.16 14.38 -10.05
CA THR A 230 -13.03 14.51 -11.51
C THR A 230 -12.40 13.23 -12.08
N ASP A 231 -12.16 13.20 -13.39
CA ASP A 231 -11.50 12.09 -14.10
C ASP A 231 -10.05 11.83 -13.66
N THR A 232 -9.48 12.77 -12.90
CA THR A 232 -8.12 12.69 -12.38
C THR A 232 -8.06 12.80 -10.88
N ALA A 233 -9.14 13.17 -10.19
CA ALA A 233 -9.12 13.47 -8.77
C ALA A 233 -10.29 12.85 -7.99
N VAL A 234 -10.04 12.55 -6.72
CA VAL A 234 -11.05 12.11 -5.75
C VAL A 234 -10.87 12.94 -4.49
N ASN A 235 -11.96 13.55 -4.05
CA ASN A 235 -12.06 14.28 -2.80
C ASN A 235 -12.99 13.54 -1.85
N ILE A 236 -12.58 13.39 -0.60
CA ILE A 236 -13.36 12.76 0.45
C ILE A 236 -13.38 13.67 1.67
N VAL A 237 -14.55 13.77 2.30
CA VAL A 237 -14.66 14.34 3.64
C VAL A 237 -15.24 13.29 4.57
N TYR A 238 -14.52 12.99 5.65
CA TYR A 238 -15.06 12.25 6.79
C TYR A 238 -15.45 13.23 7.90
N ARG A 239 -16.72 13.17 8.32
CA ARG A 239 -17.20 13.92 9.48
C ARG A 239 -16.98 13.07 10.73
N SER A 240 -16.14 13.56 11.64
CA SER A 240 -15.89 12.94 12.93
C SER A 240 -16.32 13.91 14.02
N GLU A 241 -16.98 13.42 15.07
CA GLU A 241 -17.35 14.26 16.22
C GLU A 241 -16.14 14.93 16.89
N ALA A 242 -14.95 14.33 16.75
CA ALA A 242 -13.71 14.85 17.33
C ALA A 242 -13.04 15.95 16.48
N ILE A 243 -13.51 16.20 15.25
CA ILE A 243 -12.88 17.10 14.27
C ILE A 243 -13.91 18.04 13.66
N ARG A 244 -13.81 19.34 13.94
CA ARG A 244 -14.84 20.32 13.63
C ARG A 244 -15.19 20.41 12.13
N GLU A 245 -14.18 20.54 11.27
CA GLU A 245 -14.35 20.61 9.81
C GLU A 245 -14.25 19.24 9.13
N GLY A 246 -13.91 18.19 9.89
CA GLY A 246 -13.68 16.84 9.38
C GLY A 246 -12.28 16.60 8.81
N ILE A 247 -12.12 15.42 8.20
CA ILE A 247 -10.90 14.94 7.57
C ILE A 247 -11.07 15.04 6.06
N HIS A 248 -10.29 15.92 5.45
CA HIS A 248 -10.30 16.19 4.02
C HIS A 248 -9.19 15.38 3.37
N ILE A 249 -9.56 14.42 2.52
CA ILE A 249 -8.61 13.62 1.75
C ILE A 249 -8.78 14.00 0.28
N HIS A 250 -7.72 14.50 -0.32
CA HIS A 250 -7.65 14.79 -1.75
C HIS A 250 -6.60 13.89 -2.39
N THR A 251 -6.98 13.22 -3.47
CA THR A 251 -6.05 12.45 -4.29
C THR A 251 -6.15 12.85 -5.74
N ASN A 252 -5.02 12.98 -6.42
CA ASN A 252 -4.96 13.37 -7.82
C ASN A 252 -3.91 12.54 -8.58
N ILE A 253 -4.34 11.92 -9.68
CA ILE A 253 -3.50 11.02 -10.46
C ILE A 253 -2.84 11.69 -11.66
N ASP A 254 -3.03 12.99 -11.86
CA ASP A 254 -2.44 13.72 -12.98
C ASP A 254 -2.00 15.14 -12.60
N ILE A 255 -1.17 15.24 -11.56
CA ILE A 255 -0.58 16.52 -11.19
C ILE A 255 0.56 16.91 -12.14
N LYS A 256 0.71 18.22 -12.34
CA LYS A 256 1.88 18.80 -12.98
C LYS A 256 2.91 19.13 -11.90
N PRO A 257 4.04 18.40 -11.83
CA PRO A 257 5.03 18.65 -10.80
C PRO A 257 5.69 20.02 -10.99
N LEU A 258 6.19 20.59 -9.89
CA LEU A 258 6.96 21.85 -9.93
C LEU A 258 8.17 21.72 -10.88
N THR A 259 8.36 22.73 -11.74
CA THR A 259 9.35 22.66 -12.83
C THR A 259 10.77 22.38 -12.35
N TYR A 260 11.17 22.92 -11.19
CA TYR A 260 12.51 22.69 -10.65
C TYR A 260 12.70 21.22 -10.20
N LEU A 261 11.67 20.59 -9.61
CA LEU A 261 11.70 19.17 -9.22
C LEU A 261 11.85 18.30 -10.46
N LYS A 262 11.09 18.59 -11.52
CA LYS A 262 11.19 17.82 -12.77
C LYS A 262 12.53 18.00 -13.47
N LYS A 263 13.14 19.20 -13.40
CA LYS A 263 14.52 19.42 -13.89
C LYS A 263 15.54 18.60 -13.12
N GLN A 264 15.39 18.49 -11.80
CA GLN A 264 16.29 17.71 -10.96
C GLN A 264 16.10 16.19 -11.14
N PHE A 265 14.86 15.74 -11.40
CA PHE A 265 14.49 14.34 -11.51
C PHE A 265 13.69 14.05 -12.80
N PRO A 266 14.30 14.20 -14.00
CA PRO A 266 13.56 14.20 -15.27
C PRO A 266 12.91 12.87 -15.62
N LEU A 267 13.46 11.75 -15.14
CA LEU A 267 12.99 10.40 -15.46
C LEU A 267 12.06 9.80 -14.40
N TRP A 268 11.74 10.57 -13.37
CA TRP A 268 11.00 10.07 -12.21
C TRP A 268 9.51 10.37 -12.35
N ASP A 269 8.68 9.50 -11.77
CA ASP A 269 7.26 9.81 -11.52
C ASP A 269 7.17 10.50 -10.15
N ILE A 270 7.03 11.82 -10.17
CA ILE A 270 6.90 12.66 -8.99
C ILE A 270 5.56 12.36 -8.29
N GLN A 271 5.65 12.21 -6.98
CA GLN A 271 4.54 12.01 -6.07
C GLN A 271 4.59 13.09 -5.01
N GLU A 272 3.46 13.73 -4.75
CA GLU A 272 3.29 14.72 -3.69
C GLU A 272 2.34 14.14 -2.66
N ARG A 273 2.83 13.95 -1.44
CA ARG A 273 2.06 13.33 -0.37
C ARG A 273 2.25 14.08 0.92
N SER A 274 1.18 14.51 1.55
CA SER A 274 1.25 15.23 2.82
C SER A 274 0.08 14.93 3.74
N LEU A 275 0.30 15.20 5.03
CA LEU A 275 -0.71 15.23 6.08
C LEU A 275 -0.52 16.54 6.85
N LYS A 276 -1.61 17.28 7.03
CA LYS A 276 -1.63 18.52 7.82
C LYS A 276 -2.75 18.46 8.84
N ILE A 277 -2.46 18.91 10.05
CA ILE A 277 -3.43 18.96 11.16
C ILE A 277 -3.46 20.38 11.69
N TYR A 278 -4.67 20.93 11.74
CA TYR A 278 -4.97 22.27 12.23
C TYR A 278 -5.80 22.14 13.51
N LEU A 279 -5.32 22.73 14.60
CA LEU A 279 -6.01 22.75 15.89
C LEU A 279 -6.97 23.95 16.00
N TRP A 280 -6.71 25.05 15.29
CA TRP A 280 -7.47 26.30 15.40
C TRP A 280 -8.11 26.72 14.07
N GLU A 281 -9.27 27.37 14.16
CA GLU A 281 -10.09 27.78 13.00
C GLU A 281 -9.39 28.75 12.05
N ASN A 282 -8.58 29.66 12.59
CA ASN A 282 -7.89 30.68 11.81
C ASN A 282 -6.38 30.41 11.67
N SER A 283 -5.92 29.18 11.92
CA SER A 283 -4.51 28.82 11.77
C SER A 283 -4.09 28.90 10.30
N VAL A 284 -3.11 29.76 10.02
CA VAL A 284 -2.49 29.89 8.68
C VAL A 284 -1.46 28.79 8.43
N GLN A 285 -0.92 28.19 9.51
CA GLN A 285 0.03 27.10 9.46
C GLN A 285 -0.50 25.91 10.27
N PRO A 286 -0.27 24.67 9.82
CA PRO A 286 -0.63 23.48 10.59
C PRO A 286 0.28 23.30 11.81
N GLU A 287 -0.28 22.83 12.92
CA GLU A 287 0.48 22.47 14.12
C GLU A 287 1.24 21.16 13.94
N LEU A 288 0.80 20.30 13.02
CA LEU A 288 1.54 19.14 12.57
C LEU A 288 1.46 19.04 11.04
N GLU A 289 2.61 19.00 10.39
CA GLU A 289 2.75 18.82 8.94
C GLU A 289 3.74 17.70 8.65
N VAL A 290 3.35 16.78 7.78
CA VAL A 290 4.21 15.68 7.35
C VAL A 290 4.27 15.66 5.84
N ASP A 291 5.48 15.68 5.31
CA ASP A 291 5.77 15.46 3.89
C ASP A 291 6.27 14.04 3.69
N PHE A 292 5.55 13.26 2.89
CA PHE A 292 5.85 11.87 2.60
C PHE A 292 6.46 11.69 1.22
N TRP A 293 7.63 12.27 1.00
CA TRP A 293 8.31 12.17 -0.30
C TRP A 293 8.91 10.77 -0.48
N VAL A 294 8.59 10.08 -1.58
CA VAL A 294 9.18 8.76 -1.88
C VAL A 294 10.25 8.92 -2.95
N LYS A 295 11.51 8.60 -2.61
CA LYS A 295 12.66 8.46 -3.52
C LYS A 295 12.88 6.97 -3.83
N PHE A 296 13.44 6.70 -4.99
CA PHE A 296 14.29 5.53 -5.14
C PHE A 296 15.72 6.01 -5.05
N ASP A 297 16.59 5.22 -4.44
CA ASP A 297 18.01 5.52 -4.46
C ASP A 297 18.55 5.47 -5.90
N SER A 298 19.77 5.96 -6.11
CA SER A 298 20.38 6.04 -7.44
C SER A 298 20.59 4.66 -8.09
N SER A 299 20.58 3.59 -7.30
CA SER A 299 20.70 2.22 -7.80
C SER A 299 19.35 1.65 -8.29
N GLY A 300 18.24 2.22 -7.84
CA GLY A 300 16.90 1.67 -8.03
C GLY A 300 16.62 0.43 -7.16
N GLU A 301 17.54 0.09 -6.24
CA GLU A 301 17.45 -1.08 -5.37
C GLU A 301 16.70 -0.79 -4.06
N LEU A 302 16.64 0.47 -3.64
CA LEU A 302 16.00 0.90 -2.39
C LEU A 302 14.88 1.90 -2.67
N ALA A 303 13.68 1.62 -2.14
CA ALA A 303 12.60 2.60 -2.05
C ALA A 303 12.77 3.41 -0.78
N ILE A 304 13.48 4.52 -0.86
CA ILE A 304 13.81 5.35 0.28
C ILE A 304 12.75 6.44 0.44
N ARG A 305 12.16 6.58 1.62
CA ARG A 305 11.28 7.72 1.90
C ARG A 305 12.04 8.82 2.64
N PRO A 306 12.59 9.84 1.96
CA PRO A 306 12.95 11.08 2.61
C PRO A 306 11.68 11.86 2.91
N GLY A 307 11.47 12.20 4.16
CA GLY A 307 10.38 13.09 4.49
C GLY A 307 10.77 14.05 5.58
N LYS A 308 9.83 14.94 5.84
CA LYS A 308 9.95 15.97 6.85
C LYS A 308 8.71 15.91 7.71
N LEU A 309 8.90 15.95 9.00
CA LEU A 309 7.84 16.14 9.97
C LEU A 309 8.10 17.45 10.69
N ARG A 310 7.13 18.37 10.62
CA ARG A 310 7.12 19.63 11.34
C ARG A 310 6.10 19.55 12.44
N ILE A 311 6.51 19.90 13.65
CA ILE A 311 5.63 19.93 14.81
C ILE A 311 5.80 21.29 15.47
N LEU A 312 4.69 21.96 15.73
CA LEU A 312 4.69 23.13 16.58
C LEU A 312 4.85 22.66 18.03
N ASP A 313 5.99 22.99 18.63
CA ASP A 313 6.27 22.71 20.02
C ASP A 313 6.06 23.96 20.87
N SER A 314 5.01 23.92 21.68
CA SER A 314 4.65 25.01 22.61
C SER A 314 5.10 24.72 24.04
N GLU A 315 5.74 23.58 24.32
CA GLU A 315 6.12 23.18 25.68
C GLU A 315 7.46 23.76 26.14
N LEU A 316 8.30 24.25 25.22
CA LEU A 316 9.69 24.62 25.56
C LEU A 316 9.96 26.13 25.70
N THR A 317 9.17 27.03 25.11
CA THR A 317 9.35 28.49 25.30
C THR A 317 8.04 29.27 25.11
N ASP A 318 8.01 30.54 25.56
CA ASP A 318 6.92 31.50 25.28
C ASP A 318 6.70 31.77 23.77
N LYS A 319 7.54 31.20 22.90
CA LYS A 319 7.41 31.23 21.45
C LYS A 319 7.28 29.81 20.91
N PRO A 320 6.26 29.51 20.09
CA PRO A 320 6.16 28.22 19.44
C PRO A 320 7.40 27.95 18.59
N GLU A 321 8.12 26.85 18.85
CA GLU A 321 9.24 26.40 18.03
C GLU A 321 8.76 25.35 17.02
N ILE A 322 9.32 25.37 15.81
CA ILE A 322 9.02 24.35 14.80
C ILE A 322 10.11 23.29 14.88
N LEU A 323 9.78 22.11 15.40
CA LEU A 323 10.66 20.95 15.36
C LEU A 323 10.57 20.30 13.98
N GLU A 324 11.72 20.18 13.31
CA GLU A 324 11.84 19.55 12.01
C GLU A 324 12.61 18.23 12.11
N LEU A 325 11.94 17.11 11.82
CA LEU A 325 12.54 15.78 11.81
C LEU A 325 12.62 15.28 10.38
N THR A 326 13.84 14.95 9.94
CA THR A 326 14.07 14.27 8.66
C THR A 326 14.21 12.77 8.88
N PHE A 327 13.67 11.97 7.98
CA PHE A 327 13.73 10.50 8.07
C PHE A 327 14.02 9.87 6.71
N GLN A 328 14.62 8.68 6.72
CA GLN A 328 14.97 7.88 5.55
C GLN A 328 14.78 6.38 5.87
N GLU A 329 13.86 5.72 5.16
CA GLU A 329 13.49 4.30 5.42
C GLU A 329 13.23 3.52 4.12
N ASP A 330 13.73 2.27 4.04
CA ASP A 330 13.37 1.29 2.99
C ASP A 330 12.11 0.51 3.40
N GLN A 331 10.95 1.14 3.19
CA GLN A 331 9.66 0.59 3.61
C GLN A 331 9.26 -0.68 2.85
N LEU A 332 9.72 -0.80 1.60
CA LEU A 332 9.43 -1.95 0.77
C LEU A 332 10.18 -3.18 1.26
N LEU A 333 11.47 -3.05 1.62
CA LEU A 333 12.21 -4.13 2.23
C LEU A 333 11.65 -4.49 3.60
N ARG A 334 11.37 -3.48 4.45
CA ARG A 334 10.81 -3.71 5.79
C ARG A 334 9.49 -4.47 5.73
N MET A 335 8.60 -4.08 4.81
CA MET A 335 7.35 -4.79 4.55
C MET A 335 7.60 -6.25 4.18
N ASN A 336 8.48 -6.53 3.21
CA ASN A 336 8.78 -7.90 2.81
C ASN A 336 9.34 -8.71 3.97
N GLN A 337 10.28 -8.17 4.77
CA GLN A 337 10.78 -8.86 5.96
C GLN A 337 9.67 -9.25 6.94
N CYS A 338 8.77 -8.32 7.28
CA CYS A 338 7.66 -8.60 8.18
C CYS A 338 6.72 -9.68 7.62
N ILE A 339 6.40 -9.61 6.32
CA ILE A 339 5.53 -10.58 5.66
C ILE A 339 6.16 -11.98 5.65
N TYR A 340 7.42 -12.11 5.25
CA TYR A 340 8.09 -13.41 5.17
C TYR A 340 8.33 -14.03 6.55
N GLN A 341 8.60 -13.22 7.57
CA GLN A 341 8.63 -13.69 8.96
C GLN A 341 7.27 -14.25 9.40
N ALA A 342 6.17 -13.57 9.04
CA ALA A 342 4.83 -14.04 9.36
C ALA A 342 4.45 -15.32 8.59
N PHE A 343 4.97 -15.53 7.38
CA PHE A 343 4.72 -16.77 6.62
C PHE A 343 5.28 -18.04 7.26
N ALA A 344 6.19 -17.95 8.25
CA ALA A 344 6.61 -19.11 9.03
C ALA A 344 5.50 -19.64 9.97
N GLN A 345 4.49 -18.84 10.24
CA GLN A 345 3.37 -19.20 11.12
C GLN A 345 2.31 -20.03 10.39
N ASN A 346 1.44 -20.69 11.18
CA ASN A 346 0.21 -21.28 10.63
C ASN A 346 -0.79 -20.18 10.23
N ALA A 347 -1.86 -20.53 9.50
CA ALA A 347 -2.80 -19.56 8.95
C ALA A 347 -3.55 -18.76 10.04
N ALA A 348 -3.91 -19.38 11.15
CA ALA A 348 -4.63 -18.71 12.25
C ALA A 348 -3.72 -17.70 12.97
N GLU A 349 -2.48 -18.07 13.26
CA GLU A 349 -1.47 -17.18 13.83
C GLU A 349 -1.14 -16.03 12.89
N PHE A 350 -0.96 -16.31 11.60
CA PHE A 350 -0.72 -15.30 10.57
C PHE A 350 -1.83 -14.24 10.53
N ASN A 351 -3.10 -14.67 10.55
CA ASN A 351 -4.24 -13.74 10.49
C ASN A 351 -4.35 -12.85 11.74
N ASN A 352 -3.93 -13.36 12.90
CA ASN A 352 -3.94 -12.61 14.17
C ASN A 352 -2.65 -11.80 14.40
N ASN A 353 -1.64 -11.95 13.55
CA ASN A 353 -0.35 -11.28 13.74
C ASN A 353 -0.44 -9.78 13.46
N GLU A 354 -0.15 -8.93 14.45
CA GLU A 354 -0.18 -7.46 14.35
C GLU A 354 0.97 -6.84 13.55
N THR A 355 1.96 -7.63 13.15
CA THR A 355 3.06 -7.14 12.30
C THR A 355 2.79 -7.32 10.82
N VAL A 356 1.68 -7.96 10.44
CA VAL A 356 1.29 -8.20 9.04
C VAL A 356 -0.11 -7.68 8.77
N LEU A 357 -0.27 -7.01 7.63
CA LEU A 357 -1.59 -6.63 7.12
C LEU A 357 -2.15 -7.83 6.36
N SER A 358 -2.87 -8.71 7.04
CA SER A 358 -3.62 -9.79 6.40
C SER A 358 -4.76 -9.22 5.54
N LEU A 359 -5.23 -9.99 4.56
CA LEU A 359 -6.40 -9.61 3.76
C LEU A 359 -7.63 -9.32 4.64
N GLU A 360 -7.81 -10.08 5.72
CA GLU A 360 -8.89 -9.86 6.69
C GLU A 360 -8.77 -8.49 7.37
N LYS A 361 -7.58 -8.13 7.86
CA LYS A 361 -7.31 -6.81 8.45
C LYS A 361 -7.44 -5.66 7.46
N TYR A 362 -7.14 -5.91 6.19
CA TYR A 362 -7.37 -4.95 5.10
C TYR A 362 -8.85 -4.77 4.74
N GLY A 363 -9.74 -5.67 5.19
CA GLY A 363 -11.13 -5.75 4.77
C GLY A 363 -11.89 -4.41 4.83
N SER A 364 -11.76 -3.66 5.93
CA SER A 364 -12.43 -2.36 6.09
C SER A 364 -11.93 -1.31 5.10
N ILE A 365 -10.61 -1.21 4.88
CA ILE A 365 -10.03 -0.33 3.86
C ILE A 365 -10.52 -0.73 2.48
N GLY A 366 -10.51 -2.04 2.18
CA GLY A 366 -11.01 -2.58 0.91
C GLY A 366 -12.46 -2.18 0.65
N GLN A 367 -13.35 -2.44 1.61
CA GLN A 367 -14.77 -2.08 1.54
C GLN A 367 -14.96 -0.58 1.31
N GLN A 368 -14.21 0.25 2.04
CA GLN A 368 -14.30 1.70 1.94
C GLN A 368 -13.91 2.21 0.54
N ILE A 369 -12.85 1.66 -0.06
CA ILE A 369 -12.45 2.01 -1.44
C ILE A 369 -13.58 1.64 -2.41
N MET A 370 -14.25 0.50 -2.21
CA MET A 370 -15.36 0.09 -3.09
C MET A 370 -16.58 1.00 -2.95
N GLN A 371 -16.90 1.44 -1.72
CA GLN A 371 -17.97 2.41 -1.48
C GLN A 371 -17.64 3.76 -2.14
N ILE A 372 -16.42 4.27 -1.93
CA ILE A 372 -15.98 5.54 -2.52
C ILE A 372 -15.98 5.47 -4.04
N MET A 373 -15.55 4.34 -4.63
CA MET A 373 -15.61 4.15 -6.08
C MET A 373 -17.03 4.35 -6.62
N ARG A 374 -18.03 3.71 -6.00
CA ARG A 374 -19.43 3.84 -6.43
C ARG A 374 -19.94 5.27 -6.29
N LEU A 375 -19.66 5.92 -5.15
CA LEU A 375 -20.09 7.30 -4.89
C LEU A 375 -19.42 8.29 -5.86
N TRP A 376 -18.13 8.11 -6.16
CA TRP A 376 -17.39 8.92 -7.12
C TRP A 376 -17.95 8.76 -8.54
N GLU A 377 -18.28 7.54 -8.98
CA GLU A 377 -18.92 7.30 -10.27
C GLU A 377 -20.29 7.98 -10.37
N ALA A 378 -21.12 7.86 -9.33
CA ALA A 378 -22.44 8.49 -9.27
C ALA A 378 -22.33 10.03 -9.30
N ALA A 379 -21.42 10.61 -8.50
CA ALA A 379 -21.20 12.05 -8.46
C ALA A 379 -20.71 12.61 -9.80
N LYS A 380 -19.81 11.88 -10.49
CA LYS A 380 -19.33 12.24 -11.82
C LYS A 380 -20.47 12.24 -12.86
N ASN A 381 -21.33 11.22 -12.84
CA ASN A 381 -22.44 11.10 -13.78
C ASN A 381 -23.49 12.20 -13.56
N ASN A 382 -23.81 12.54 -12.30
CA ASN A 382 -24.73 13.63 -11.98
C ASN A 382 -24.19 15.01 -12.42
N ASN A 383 -22.87 15.20 -12.41
CA ASN A 383 -22.25 16.42 -12.93
C ASN A 383 -22.30 16.49 -14.47
N LEU A 384 -22.31 15.35 -15.17
CA LEU A 384 -22.49 15.28 -16.63
C LEU A 384 -23.96 15.49 -17.04
N ASP A 385 -24.90 15.03 -16.20
CA ASP A 385 -26.35 15.16 -16.42
C ASP A 385 -26.95 16.48 -15.90
N SER A 386 -26.16 17.40 -15.33
CA SER A 386 -26.59 18.78 -15.08
C SER A 386 -26.86 19.60 -16.37
N GLY A 387 -26.67 18.99 -17.56
CA GLY A 387 -27.24 19.42 -18.83
C GLY A 387 -28.68 18.94 -19.11
N THR A 388 -29.24 18.01 -18.32
CA THR A 388 -30.62 17.50 -18.49
C THR A 388 -31.26 17.12 -17.15
N LYS A 389 -32.16 17.99 -16.68
CA LYS A 389 -33.18 17.84 -15.63
C LYS A 389 -33.12 16.61 -14.70
N VAL A 390 -32.84 16.92 -13.43
CA VAL A 390 -33.08 16.14 -12.22
C VAL A 390 -34.49 15.56 -12.17
N GLY A 391 -34.58 14.25 -11.95
CA GLY A 391 -35.81 13.55 -11.57
C GLY A 391 -35.51 12.10 -11.20
N GLU A 392 -35.47 11.84 -9.89
CA GLU A 392 -35.60 10.53 -9.23
C GLU A 392 -34.47 9.52 -9.45
N LEU A 393 -33.73 9.21 -8.38
CA LEU A 393 -33.13 7.88 -8.11
C LEU A 393 -32.66 7.82 -6.65
N LEU A 394 -33.62 7.69 -5.74
CA LEU A 394 -33.42 7.07 -4.43
C LEU A 394 -34.50 6.00 -4.29
N GLU A 395 -34.17 4.77 -4.67
CA GLU A 395 -34.65 3.50 -4.10
C GLU A 395 -34.14 2.33 -4.96
N VAL A 396 -33.26 1.52 -4.36
CA VAL A 396 -33.12 0.03 -4.38
C VAL A 396 -31.70 -0.36 -3.98
#